data_AF-A0A536VKM8-F1
#
_entry.id   AF-A0A536VKM8-F1
#
_cell.length_a   1.000
_cell.length_b   1.000
_cell.length_c   1.000
_cell.angle_alpha   90.00
_cell.angle_beta   90.00
_cell.angle_gamma   90.00
#
_symmetry.space_group_name_H-M   'P 1'
#
loop_
_entity.id
_entity.type
_entity.pdbx_description
1 polymer ?
#
loop_
_entity_poly.entity_id
_entity_poly.type
_entity_poly.pdbx_seq_one_letter_code
_entity_poly.pdbx_strand_id
1 'polypeptide(L)'
;MVVGPLFVLPAMGVVVYSHTPATLKVSGGAPPYQAFSSNSAVLPVAQNVDTGVIVLVAGDVTADTPVIITVQDAIGQTATSSLTVRPAPLFNTLTVVP
;
A
#
# COMPACT_ATOMS: atom_id res chain seq x y z
N MET A 1 -20.17 -6.64 -21.05
CA MET A 1 -20.39 -6.38 -19.60
C MET A 1 -19.89 -4.97 -19.34
N VAL A 2 -20.70 -4.10 -18.75
CA VAL A 2 -20.22 -2.76 -18.37
C VAL A 2 -19.36 -2.93 -17.13
N VAL A 3 -18.07 -2.67 -17.27
CA VAL A 3 -17.13 -2.74 -16.15
C VAL A 3 -17.34 -1.50 -15.30
N GLY A 4 -17.61 -1.68 -14.00
CA GLY A 4 -17.78 -0.56 -13.07
C GLY A 4 -16.46 0.18 -12.83
N PRO A 5 -16.50 1.42 -12.33
CA PRO A 5 -15.30 2.22 -12.07
C PRO A 5 -14.36 1.52 -11.08
N LEU A 6 -13.06 1.68 -11.29
CA LEU A 6 -12.01 1.16 -10.42
C LEU A 6 -11.86 2.01 -9.16
N PHE A 7 -11.79 1.36 -7.99
CA PHE A 7 -11.53 1.99 -6.71
C PHE A 7 -10.47 1.24 -5.92
N VAL A 8 -9.70 1.97 -5.10
CA VAL A 8 -8.75 1.41 -4.15
C VAL A 8 -9.09 1.93 -2.77
N LEU A 9 -9.23 1.01 -1.81
CA LEU A 9 -9.57 1.30 -0.43
C LEU A 9 -8.46 0.82 0.51
N PRO A 10 -8.07 1.65 1.50
CA PRO A 10 -8.44 3.06 1.66
C PRO A 10 -7.81 3.93 0.57
N ALA A 11 -8.53 4.96 0.12
CA ALA A 11 -8.04 5.86 -0.93
C ALA A 11 -7.02 6.87 -0.40
N MET A 12 -7.13 7.30 0.86
CA MET A 12 -6.24 8.31 1.45
C MET A 12 -6.05 8.06 2.95
N GLY A 13 -4.96 8.57 3.50
CA GLY A 13 -4.75 8.61 4.96
C GLY A 13 -4.30 7.28 5.57
N VAL A 14 -3.78 6.36 4.76
CA VAL A 14 -3.21 5.11 5.29
C VAL A 14 -1.84 5.42 5.88
N VAL A 15 -1.67 5.10 7.16
CA VAL A 15 -0.38 5.18 7.84
C VAL A 15 0.19 3.77 7.92
N VAL A 16 1.32 3.53 7.28
CA VAL A 16 2.03 2.25 7.32
C VAL A 16 3.28 2.44 8.15
N TYR A 17 3.52 1.57 9.13
CA TYR A 17 4.75 1.59 9.90
C TYR A 17 5.76 0.63 9.27
N SER A 18 7.06 0.97 9.34
CA SER A 18 8.13 0.05 8.92
C SER A 18 7.94 -1.34 9.55
N HIS A 19 8.12 -2.38 8.74
CA HIS A 19 7.92 -3.80 9.11
C HIS A 19 6.49 -4.19 9.54
N THR A 20 5.52 -3.29 9.42
CA THR A 20 4.10 -3.60 9.68
C THR A 20 3.36 -3.85 8.38
N PRO A 21 2.75 -5.02 8.18
CA PRO A 21 1.97 -5.28 6.98
C PRO A 21 0.69 -4.45 6.98
N ALA A 22 0.40 -3.81 5.84
CA ALA A 22 -0.84 -3.13 5.56
C ALA A 22 -1.49 -3.73 4.30
N THR A 23 -2.80 -3.57 4.17
CA THR A 23 -3.54 -4.11 3.01
C THR A 23 -4.37 -3.03 2.33
N LEU A 24 -4.27 -2.95 1.01
CA LEU A 24 -5.23 -2.21 0.18
C LEU A 24 -6.16 -3.20 -0.51
N LYS A 25 -7.39 -2.78 -0.73
CA LYS A 25 -8.40 -3.54 -1.45
C LYS A 25 -8.82 -2.77 -2.70
N VAL A 26 -8.69 -3.43 -3.84
CA VAL A 26 -9.18 -2.99 -5.14
C VAL A 26 -10.63 -3.46 -5.28
N SER A 27 -11.49 -2.59 -5.80
CA SER A 27 -12.91 -2.86 -6.01
C SER A 27 -13.36 -2.27 -7.33
N GLY A 28 -14.19 -3.00 -8.08
CA GLY A 28 -14.58 -2.61 -9.45
C GLY A 28 -13.50 -2.93 -10.49
N GLY A 29 -13.62 -2.39 -11.70
CA GLY A 29 -12.71 -2.71 -12.79
C GLY A 29 -12.84 -4.15 -13.34
N ALA A 30 -11.99 -4.49 -14.31
CA ALA A 30 -11.80 -5.79 -14.91
C ALA A 30 -10.38 -6.35 -14.59
N PRO A 31 -10.28 -7.46 -13.85
CA PRO A 31 -9.00 -8.12 -13.65
C PRO A 31 -8.39 -8.58 -14.99
N PRO A 32 -7.05 -8.72 -15.09
CA PRO A 32 -6.05 -8.55 -14.02
C PRO A 32 -5.73 -7.10 -13.66
N TYR A 33 -5.36 -6.86 -12.40
CA TYR A 33 -4.94 -5.54 -11.91
C TYR A 33 -3.42 -5.46 -11.76
N GLN A 34 -2.88 -4.27 -12.03
CA GLN A 34 -1.47 -3.94 -11.87
C GLN A 34 -1.27 -2.87 -10.80
N ALA A 35 -0.33 -3.05 -9.86
CA ALA A 35 -0.03 -2.05 -8.83
C ALA A 35 1.37 -1.48 -8.97
N PHE A 36 1.48 -0.17 -8.79
CA PHE A 36 2.72 0.60 -8.91
C PHE A 36 2.92 1.45 -7.67
N SER A 37 4.14 1.46 -7.15
CA SER A 37 4.53 2.32 -6.04
C SER A 37 5.38 3.48 -6.55
N SER A 38 5.10 4.68 -6.06
CA SER A 38 5.92 5.87 -6.32
C SER A 38 7.33 5.75 -5.71
N ASN A 39 7.50 4.92 -4.68
CA ASN A 39 8.79 4.65 -4.04
C ASN A 39 8.89 3.18 -3.65
N SER A 40 9.35 2.35 -4.58
CA SER A 40 9.53 0.90 -4.38
C SER A 40 10.69 0.53 -3.45
N ALA A 41 11.64 1.46 -3.21
CA ALA A 41 12.72 1.25 -2.24
C ALA A 41 12.20 1.29 -0.80
N VAL A 42 11.17 2.11 -0.55
CA VAL A 42 10.55 2.28 0.78
C VAL A 42 9.31 1.41 0.93
N LEU A 43 8.48 1.30 -0.09
CA LEU A 43 7.23 0.53 -0.07
C LEU A 43 7.12 -0.32 -1.34
N PRO A 44 7.73 -1.51 -1.36
CA PRO A 44 7.55 -2.46 -2.44
C PRO A 44 6.08 -2.93 -2.50
N VAL A 45 5.59 -3.15 -3.73
CA VAL A 45 4.23 -3.64 -3.99
C VAL A 45 4.29 -4.74 -5.05
N ALA A 46 3.47 -5.77 -4.88
CA ALA A 46 3.32 -6.80 -5.90
C ALA A 46 2.66 -6.19 -7.15
N GLN A 47 3.33 -6.30 -8.30
CA GLN A 47 2.82 -5.70 -9.53
C GLN A 47 1.58 -6.41 -10.06
N ASN A 48 1.40 -7.70 -9.81
CA ASN A 48 0.23 -8.46 -10.26
C ASN A 48 -0.70 -8.71 -9.08
N VAL A 49 -1.96 -8.33 -9.23
CA VAL A 49 -2.97 -8.41 -8.18
C VAL A 49 -4.18 -9.16 -8.73
N ASP A 50 -4.25 -10.47 -8.46
CA ASP A 50 -5.35 -11.33 -8.95
C ASP A 50 -6.60 -11.26 -8.07
N THR A 51 -6.43 -11.15 -6.75
CA THR A 51 -7.53 -11.24 -5.77
C THR A 51 -8.13 -9.88 -5.41
N GLY A 52 -7.66 -8.79 -6.05
CA GLY A 52 -7.99 -7.43 -5.68
C GLY A 52 -7.50 -7.04 -4.28
N VAL A 53 -6.61 -7.81 -3.67
CA VAL A 53 -5.99 -7.48 -2.37
C VAL A 53 -4.50 -7.27 -2.59
N ILE A 54 -4.01 -6.12 -2.15
CA ILE A 54 -2.62 -5.71 -2.26
C ILE A 54 -2.05 -5.68 -0.85
N VAL A 55 -1.09 -6.55 -0.59
CA VAL A 55 -0.33 -6.53 0.65
C VAL A 55 0.87 -5.61 0.48
N LEU A 56 1.03 -4.70 1.42
CA LEU A 56 2.08 -3.70 1.47
C LEU A 56 2.92 -3.97 2.71
N VAL A 57 4.23 -4.05 2.53
CA VAL A 57 5.18 -4.15 3.64
C VAL A 57 6.18 -3.02 3.46
N ALA A 58 6.14 -2.04 4.35
CA ALA A 58 7.08 -0.94 4.32
C ALA A 58 8.45 -1.38 4.82
N GLY A 59 9.49 -0.94 4.12
CA GLY A 59 10.87 -1.00 4.58
C GLY A 59 11.17 0.05 5.66
N ASP A 60 12.45 0.11 6.05
CA ASP A 60 12.94 1.06 7.04
C ASP A 60 12.92 2.49 6.51
N VAL A 61 12.30 3.39 7.26
CA VAL A 61 12.36 4.84 7.04
C VAL A 61 12.82 5.55 8.31
N THR A 62 13.59 6.61 8.15
CA THR A 62 14.06 7.45 9.25
C THR A 62 13.14 8.65 9.53
N ALA A 63 12.23 8.95 8.60
CA ALA A 63 11.24 10.02 8.71
C ALA A 63 9.95 9.67 7.96
N ASP A 64 8.87 10.40 8.26
CA ASP A 64 7.58 10.27 7.58
C ASP A 64 7.74 10.46 6.07
N THR A 65 7.53 9.39 5.31
CA THR A 65 7.74 9.34 3.87
C THR A 65 6.41 9.15 3.16
N PRO A 66 5.90 10.15 2.42
CA PRO A 66 4.70 10.01 1.63
C PRO A 66 4.97 9.11 0.41
N VAL A 67 4.10 8.12 0.20
CA VAL A 67 4.15 7.19 -0.94
C VAL A 67 2.76 7.12 -1.56
N ILE A 68 2.71 7.07 -2.89
CA ILE A 68 1.47 6.91 -3.64
C ILE A 68 1.50 5.53 -4.30
N ILE A 69 0.41 4.79 -4.14
CA ILE A 69 0.18 3.53 -4.84
C ILE A 69 -0.83 3.79 -5.94
N THR A 70 -0.48 3.44 -7.17
CA THR A 70 -1.36 3.52 -8.34
C THR A 70 -1.72 2.12 -8.78
N VAL A 71 -3.01 1.82 -8.85
CA VAL A 71 -3.52 0.57 -9.38
C VAL A 71 -4.12 0.83 -10.74
N GLN A 72 -3.77 0.00 -11.71
CA GLN A 72 -4.29 0.02 -13.07
C GLN A 72 -5.01 -1.28 -13.39
N ASP A 73 -6.14 -1.17 -14.06
CA ASP A 73 -6.96 -2.27 -14.54
C ASP A 73 -6.54 -2.78 -15.93
N ALA A 74 -6.99 -3.98 -16.34
CA ALA A 74 -6.78 -4.51 -17.68
C ALA A 74 -7.37 -3.63 -18.80
N ILE A 75 -8.43 -2.86 -18.51
CA ILE A 75 -9.03 -1.90 -19.45
C ILE A 75 -8.42 -0.49 -19.36
N GLY A 76 -7.33 -0.32 -18.60
CA GLY A 76 -6.57 0.93 -18.50
C GLY A 76 -7.10 1.95 -17.51
N GLN A 77 -8.14 1.63 -16.72
CA GLN A 77 -8.62 2.48 -15.63
C GLN A 77 -7.59 2.53 -14.51
N THR A 78 -7.42 3.69 -13.88
CA THR A 78 -6.45 3.87 -12.79
C THR A 78 -7.10 4.41 -11.53
N ALA A 79 -6.69 3.90 -10.39
CA ALA A 79 -7.09 4.37 -9.07
C ALA A 79 -5.85 4.54 -8.20
N THR A 80 -5.84 5.57 -7.35
CA THR A 80 -4.67 5.89 -6.52
C THR A 80 -5.01 5.80 -5.04
N SER A 81 -4.01 5.44 -4.26
CA SER A 81 -4.04 5.46 -2.80
C SER A 81 -2.83 6.25 -2.28
N SER A 82 -3.07 7.21 -1.39
CA SER A 82 -1.99 7.94 -0.72
C SER A 82 -1.74 7.33 0.66
N LEU A 83 -0.46 7.04 0.90
CA LEU A 83 0.00 6.43 2.13
C LEU A 83 1.16 7.24 2.69
N THR A 84 1.29 7.24 4.01
CA THR A 84 2.46 7.78 4.70
C THR A 84 3.15 6.65 5.42
N VAL A 85 4.39 6.38 5.03
CA VAL A 85 5.25 5.42 5.71
C VAL A 85 5.92 6.12 6.88
N ARG A 86 5.74 5.59 8.09
CA ARG A 86 6.35 6.10 9.31
C ARG A 86 7.43 5.15 9.82
N PRO A 87 8.46 5.67 10.50
CA PRO A 87 9.42 4.81 11.20
C PRO A 87 8.67 3.91 12.18
N ALA A 88 9.14 2.67 12.35
CA ALA A 88 8.65 1.84 13.44
C ALA A 88 8.93 2.56 14.77
N PRO A 89 7.96 2.61 15.71
CA PRO A 89 8.26 3.11 17.04
C PRO A 89 9.37 2.25 17.63
N LEU A 90 10.48 2.90 18.00
CA LEU A 90 11.55 2.24 18.74
C LEU A 90 10.94 1.76 20.06
N PHE A 91 10.67 0.46 20.16
CA PHE A 91 10.47 -0.17 21.46
C PHE A 91 11.84 -0.18 22.14
N ASN A 92 12.16 0.91 22.85
CA ASN A 92 13.24 0.87 23.82
C ASN A 92 12.89 -0.27 24.79
N THR A 93 13.73 -1.31 24.80
CA THR A 93 13.66 -2.43 25.73
C THR A 93 13.45 -1.91 27.14
N LEU A 94 12.27 -2.17 27.72
CA LEU A 94 12.01 -1.91 29.12
C LEU A 94 12.80 -2.94 29.93
N THR A 95 14.00 -2.58 30.38
CA THR A 95 14.70 -3.37 31.41
C THR A 95 13.93 -3.23 32.71
N VAL A 96 13.08 -4.21 33.01
CA VAL A 96 12.56 -4.40 34.37
C VAL A 96 13.74 -4.92 35.19
N VAL A 97 14.32 -4.04 36.02
CA VAL A 97 15.29 -4.47 37.03
C VAL A 97 14.49 -5.12 38.17
N PRO A 98 14.70 -6.40 38.47
CA PRO A 98 14.02 -7.10 39.55
C PRO A 98 14.40 -6.57 40.93
#